data_AF-A0A4Q7Z701-F1
#
_entry.id   AF-A0A4Q7Z701-F1
#
_cell.length_a   1.000
_cell.length_b   1.000
_cell.length_c   1.000
_cell.angle_alpha   90.00
_cell.angle_beta   90.00
_cell.angle_gamma   90.00
#
_symmetry.space_group_name_H-M   'P 1'
#
loop_
_entity.id
_entity.type
_entity.pdbx_description
1 polymer ?
#
loop_
_entity_poly.entity_id
_entity_poly.type
_entity_poly.pdbx_seq_one_letter_code
_entity_poly.pdbx_strand_id
1 'polypeptide(L)'
;MTVHADPHLALVRPVRPLTPEGCQECLLTGSPWVHLRLCLTCGHVGCCDSSPNRHARKHAAADTHPIVRSFEPGEDWRWCFVHEALV
;
A
#
# COMPACT_ATOMS: atom_id res chain seq x y z
N MET A 1 7.89 12.15 -25.87
CA MET A 1 8.11 11.90 -24.44
C MET A 1 7.71 10.45 -24.16
N THR A 2 8.66 9.53 -24.13
CA THR A 2 8.39 8.15 -23.77
C THR A 2 8.10 8.10 -22.27
N VAL A 3 6.85 7.85 -21.91
CA VAL A 3 6.47 7.56 -20.53
C VAL A 3 7.09 6.20 -20.21
N HIS A 4 8.21 6.18 -19.47
CA HIS A 4 8.73 4.91 -18.97
C HIS A 4 7.79 4.42 -17.87
N ALA A 5 7.24 3.24 -18.07
CA ALA A 5 6.47 2.55 -17.06
C ALA A 5 7.36 2.31 -15.83
N ASP A 6 6.78 2.44 -14.64
CA ASP A 6 7.48 2.19 -13.39
C ASP A 6 8.02 0.74 -13.37
N PRO A 7 9.34 0.51 -13.25
CA PRO A 7 9.91 -0.83 -13.22
C PRO A 7 9.37 -1.71 -12.08
N HIS A 8 8.90 -1.10 -10.98
CA HIS A 8 8.35 -1.84 -9.85
C HIS A 8 7.00 -2.50 -10.17
N LEU A 9 6.34 -2.15 -11.29
CA LEU A 9 5.17 -2.88 -11.77
C LEU A 9 5.46 -4.37 -11.99
N ALA A 10 6.72 -4.75 -12.21
CA ALA A 10 7.14 -6.14 -12.27
C ALA A 10 6.94 -6.93 -10.95
N LEU A 11 6.79 -6.24 -9.81
CA LEU A 11 6.54 -6.84 -8.49
C LEU A 11 5.05 -7.06 -8.21
N VAL A 12 4.17 -6.49 -9.03
CA VAL A 12 2.71 -6.59 -8.86
C VAL A 12 2.24 -7.98 -9.27
N ARG A 13 1.41 -8.59 -8.42
CA ARG A 13 0.78 -9.88 -8.69
C ARG A 13 -0.63 -9.93 -8.13
N PRO A 14 -1.49 -10.89 -8.53
CA PRO A 14 -2.76 -11.12 -7.86
C PRO A 14 -2.52 -11.45 -6.38
N VAL A 15 -3.07 -10.64 -5.49
CA VAL A 15 -2.98 -10.81 -4.04
C VAL A 15 -4.37 -10.72 -3.41
N ARG A 16 -4.51 -11.34 -2.24
CA ARG A 16 -5.66 -11.15 -1.35
C ARG A 16 -5.20 -10.31 -0.15
N PRO A 17 -6.05 -9.42 0.39
CA PRO A 17 -5.72 -8.72 1.63
C PRO A 17 -5.54 -9.73 2.76
N LEU A 18 -4.42 -9.66 3.46
CA LEU A 18 -4.15 -10.52 4.62
C LEU A 18 -5.04 -10.16 5.81
N THR A 19 -5.32 -8.87 5.98
CA THR A 19 -6.22 -8.32 7.01
C THR A 19 -7.33 -7.49 6.34
N PRO A 20 -8.37 -8.13 5.78
CA PRO A 20 -9.45 -7.42 5.09
C PRO A 20 -10.22 -6.44 5.98
N GLU A 21 -10.17 -6.60 7.30
CA GLU A 21 -10.81 -5.72 8.28
C GLU A 21 -10.04 -4.42 8.57
N GLY A 22 -8.76 -4.30 8.19
CA GLY A 22 -8.01 -3.08 8.47
C GLY A 22 -6.49 -3.18 8.36
N CYS A 23 -5.81 -2.14 8.86
CA CYS A 23 -4.36 -2.12 8.96
C CYS A 23 -3.90 -3.11 10.04
N GLN A 24 -3.10 -4.11 9.65
CA GLN A 24 -2.70 -5.23 10.50
C GLN A 24 -2.11 -4.75 11.84
N GLU A 25 -1.18 -3.80 11.81
CA GLU A 25 -0.52 -3.31 13.01
C GLU A 25 -1.43 -2.41 13.86
N CYS A 26 -2.25 -1.58 13.23
CA CYS A 26 -3.17 -0.73 13.98
C CYS A 26 -4.25 -1.55 14.70
N LEU A 27 -4.69 -2.67 14.12
CA LEU A 27 -5.62 -3.60 14.77
C LEU A 27 -4.99 -4.22 16.02
N LEU A 28 -3.72 -4.64 15.93
CA LEU A 28 -3.00 -5.21 17.07
C LEU A 28 -2.83 -4.22 18.23
N THR A 29 -2.62 -2.94 17.92
CA THR A 29 -2.39 -1.89 18.93
C THR A 29 -3.64 -1.12 19.32
N GLY A 30 -4.80 -1.41 18.72
CA GLY A 30 -6.03 -0.64 18.90
C GLY A 30 -5.90 0.83 18.47
N SER A 31 -5.01 1.12 17.53
CA SER A 31 -4.75 2.48 17.05
C SER A 31 -5.69 2.88 15.90
N PRO A 32 -6.07 4.16 15.80
CA PRO A 32 -6.88 4.63 14.68
C PRO A 32 -6.06 4.75 13.38
N TRP A 33 -6.76 4.83 12.25
CA TRP A 33 -6.22 5.16 10.93
C TRP A 33 -7.21 6.00 10.13
N VAL A 34 -6.74 6.60 9.03
CA VAL A 34 -7.54 7.43 8.12
C VAL A 34 -7.98 6.59 6.91
N HIS A 35 -7.03 6.11 6.10
CA HIS A 35 -7.29 5.27 4.94
C HIS A 35 -6.30 4.11 4.87
N LEU A 36 -6.66 3.09 4.10
CA LEU A 36 -5.94 1.84 3.95
C LEU A 36 -5.31 1.70 2.56
N ARG A 37 -4.21 0.96 2.53
CA ARG A 37 -3.42 0.64 1.34
C ARG A 37 -3.13 -0.84 1.33
N LEU A 38 -3.40 -1.48 0.19
CA LEU A 38 -3.11 -2.90 -0.04
C LEU A 38 -1.80 -3.02 -0.81
N CYS A 39 -0.82 -3.73 -0.26
CA CYS A 39 0.40 -4.08 -0.95
C CYS A 39 0.11 -5.05 -2.10
N LEU A 40 0.50 -4.67 -3.32
CA LEU A 40 0.28 -5.48 -4.52
C LEU A 40 1.34 -6.58 -4.73
N THR A 41 2.31 -6.68 -3.84
CA THR A 41 3.35 -7.72 -3.88
C THR A 41 3.05 -8.88 -2.93
N CYS A 42 2.57 -8.60 -1.71
CA CYS A 42 2.35 -9.62 -0.68
C CYS A 42 0.95 -9.64 -0.04
N GLY A 43 0.09 -8.64 -0.30
CA GLY A 43 -1.25 -8.59 0.27
C GLY A 43 -1.36 -7.94 1.65
N HIS A 44 -0.26 -7.40 2.20
CA HIS A 44 -0.29 -6.63 3.45
C HIS A 44 -1.23 -5.43 3.35
N VAL A 45 -2.01 -5.15 4.40
CA VAL A 45 -2.85 -3.95 4.49
C VAL A 45 -2.26 -3.01 5.54
N GLY A 46 -1.87 -1.81 5.11
CA GLY A 46 -1.27 -0.78 5.94
C GLY A 46 -2.05 0.53 5.89
N CYS A 47 -1.97 1.33 6.96
CA CYS A 47 -2.56 2.67 7.00
C CYS A 47 -1.71 3.69 6.21
N CYS A 48 -2.38 4.68 5.60
CA CYS A 48 -1.78 5.68 4.72
C CYS A 48 -0.87 6.69 5.45
N ASP A 49 -0.21 7.56 4.69
CA ASP A 49 0.72 8.57 5.24
C ASP A 49 0.07 9.66 6.08
N SER A 50 -1.22 9.93 5.86
CA SER A 50 -2.02 10.83 6.71
C SER A 50 -2.46 10.17 8.03
N SER A 51 -2.28 8.86 8.18
CA SER A 51 -2.54 8.16 9.45
C SER A 51 -1.37 8.33 10.41
N PRO A 52 -1.59 8.33 11.74
CA PRO A 52 -0.52 8.57 12.73
C PRO A 52 0.68 7.63 12.57
N ASN A 53 0.43 6.37 12.24
CA ASN A 53 1.44 5.32 12.24
C ASN A 53 2.14 5.07 10.89
N ARG A 54 1.53 5.48 9.76
CA ARG A 54 2.10 5.38 8.40
C ARG A 54 2.61 3.97 8.02
N HIS A 55 1.85 2.93 8.36
CA HIS A 55 2.30 1.54 8.20
C HIS A 55 2.53 1.15 6.73
N ALA A 56 1.73 1.65 5.78
CA ALA A 56 1.93 1.33 4.37
C ALA A 56 3.31 1.78 3.85
N ARG A 57 3.76 2.98 4.23
CA ARG A 57 5.07 3.51 3.81
C ARG A 57 6.22 2.79 4.51
N LYS A 58 6.07 2.50 5.80
CA LYS A 58 7.07 1.70 6.55
C LYS A 58 7.22 0.30 5.94
N HIS A 59 6.10 -0.35 5.62
CA HIS A 59 6.06 -1.65 4.94
C HIS A 59 6.78 -1.59 3.59
N ALA A 60 6.45 -0.60 2.76
CA ALA A 60 7.06 -0.42 1.45
C ALA A 60 8.60 -0.28 1.51
N ALA A 61 9.11 0.44 2.51
CA ALA A 61 10.54 0.64 2.72
C ALA A 61 11.24 -0.59 3.32
N ALA A 62 10.60 -1.29 4.27
CA ALA A 62 11.20 -2.43 4.95
C ALA A 62 11.28 -3.68 4.06
N ASP A 63 10.21 -3.97 3.31
CA ASP A 63 10.11 -5.19 2.52
C ASP A 63 10.42 -4.99 1.03
N THR A 64 10.79 -3.76 0.64
CA THR A 64 10.99 -3.40 -0.78
C THR A 64 9.72 -3.70 -1.61
N HIS A 65 8.56 -3.34 -1.05
CA HIS A 65 7.24 -3.52 -1.64
C HIS A 65 6.61 -2.17 -2.01
N PRO A 66 7.13 -1.48 -3.04
CA PRO A 66 6.86 -0.06 -3.24
C PRO A 66 5.47 0.23 -3.80
N ILE A 67 4.84 -0.73 -4.46
CA ILE A 67 3.53 -0.53 -5.09
C ILE A 67 2.40 -0.99 -4.18
N VAL A 68 1.50 -0.05 -3.89
CA VAL A 68 0.23 -0.29 -3.22
C VAL A 68 -0.94 0.12 -4.09
N ARG A 69 -2.11 -0.44 -3.81
CA ARG A 69 -3.40 0.06 -4.29
C ARG A 69 -4.15 0.72 -3.14
N SER A 70 -5.05 1.65 -3.44
CA SER A 70 -6.09 1.99 -2.46
C SER A 70 -6.86 0.75 -2.01
N PHE A 71 -7.20 0.72 -0.73
CA PHE A 71 -8.08 -0.29 -0.16
C PHE A 71 -9.41 0.32 0.33
N GLU A 72 -9.74 1.50 -0.19
CA GLU A 72 -11.02 2.17 0.07
C GLU A 72 -12.10 1.72 -0.94
N PRO A 73 -13.38 1.65 -0.54
CA PRO A 73 -14.47 1.32 -1.45
C PRO A 73 -14.54 2.29 -2.63
N GLY A 74 -14.57 1.75 -3.86
CA GLY A 74 -14.72 2.53 -5.09
C GLY A 74 -13.42 3.13 -5.64
N GLU A 75 -12.28 2.89 -5.00
CA GLU A 75 -10.97 3.35 -5.49
C GLU A 75 -10.13 2.19 -6.04
N ASP A 76 -9.50 2.39 -7.21
CA ASP A 76 -8.67 1.37 -7.87
C ASP A 76 -7.24 1.84 -8.21
N TRP A 77 -6.91 3.09 -7.87
CA TRP A 77 -5.62 3.70 -8.16
C TRP A 77 -4.48 3.00 -7.43
N ARG A 78 -3.29 3.08 -8.02
CA ARG A 78 -2.05 2.52 -7.47
C ARG A 78 -1.02 3.61 -7.31
N TRP A 79 -0.12 3.42 -6.35
CA TRP A 79 0.92 4.36 -6.01
C TRP A 79 2.22 3.63 -5.78
N CYS A 80 3.30 4.19 -6.32
CA CYS A 80 4.66 3.76 -6.03
C CYS A 80 5.30 4.68 -5.00
N PHE A 81 5.62 4.15 -3.82
CA PHE A 81 6.29 4.92 -2.76
C PHE A 81 7.71 5.35 -3.11
N VAL A 82 8.38 4.67 -4.06
CA VAL A 82 9.76 5.00 -4.48
C VAL A 82 9.78 6.17 -5.45
N HIS A 83 8.86 6.20 -6.42
CA HIS A 83 8.77 7.29 -7.40
C HIS A 83 7.80 8.41 -6.99
N GLU A 84 7.09 8.24 -5.86
CA GLU A 84 6.10 9.19 -5.34
C GLU A 84 5.09 9.62 -6.42
N ALA A 85 4.57 8.63 -7.16
CA ALA A 85 3.68 8.85 -8.30
C ALA A 85 2.61 7.75 -8.42
N LEU A 86 1.50 8.11 -9.09
CA LEU A 86 0.48 7.17 -9.54
C LEU A 86 1.04 6.28 -10.65
N VAL A 87 0.66 4.99 -10.63
CA VAL A 87 1.14 3.95 -11.55
C VAL A 87 0.04 3.01 -12.02
#